data_AF-A0A9P0AYN4-F1
#
_entry.id   AF-A0A9P0AYN4-F1
#
_cell.length_a   1.000
_cell.length_b   1.000
_cell.length_c   1.000
_cell.angle_alpha   90.00
_cell.angle_beta   90.00
_cell.angle_gamma   90.00
#
_symmetry.space_group_name_H-M   'P 1'
#
loop_
_entity.id
_entity.type
_entity.pdbx_description
1 polymer ?
#
loop_
_entity_poly.entity_id
_entity_poly.type
_entity_poly.pdbx_seq_one_letter_code
_entity_poly.pdbx_strand_id
1 'polypeptide(L)'
;MIGNASSKLLPHFVISLKASDDFLNARVMALPESQIQNTHYDEKGMIRRLAEFRANNTEDNSMLNFFDEIEIHPIIINIEDDDLTLDCILEYLSTIVGEPNTFGLTPEEEVELNRLQEENERLREEQEKLRAKAEENECQIAFQDKMEEWTDMLQKYQKEEEKVLTAKAEPLRFYLMRYVFPVLIRGLVETAKVKPPEPLTFLAEFLFKENPEGKMFDPSYTEDGETLLVQYETNIEGVMLENIPDA
;
A
#
# COMPACT_ATOMS: atom_id res chain seq x y z
N MET A 1 36.93 41.29 58.09
CA MET A 1 36.40 42.10 56.98
C MET A 1 35.87 41.12 55.95
N ILE A 2 34.55 40.93 55.90
CA ILE A 2 33.92 40.02 54.93
C ILE A 2 33.57 40.88 53.71
N GLY A 3 34.10 40.49 52.55
CA GLY A 3 33.93 41.24 51.30
C GLY A 3 32.47 41.27 50.88
N ASN A 4 31.98 42.46 50.52
CA ASN A 4 30.67 42.66 49.90
C ASN A 4 30.61 41.93 48.54
N ALA A 5 30.31 40.63 48.55
CA ALA A 5 29.83 39.95 47.36
C ALA A 5 28.44 40.52 47.03
N SER A 6 28.22 40.91 45.77
CA SER A 6 26.91 41.40 45.33
C SER A 6 25.87 40.31 45.56
N SER A 7 24.70 40.65 46.10
CA SER A 7 23.55 39.75 46.26
C SER A 7 23.08 39.10 44.96
N LYS A 8 23.57 39.56 43.80
CA LYS A 8 23.37 38.94 42.48
C LYS A 8 24.26 37.73 42.19
N LEU A 9 25.33 37.53 42.95
CA LEU A 9 26.33 36.46 42.73
C LEU A 9 26.23 35.32 43.75
N LEU A 10 25.49 35.53 44.84
CA LEU A 10 25.28 34.50 45.86
C LEU A 10 24.19 33.52 45.41
N PRO A 11 24.39 32.21 45.61
CA PRO A 11 23.35 31.23 45.35
C PRO A 11 22.17 31.42 46.30
N HIS A 12 20.96 31.21 45.80
CA HIS A 12 19.74 31.23 46.63
C HIS A 12 19.53 29.92 47.38
N PHE A 13 19.97 28.81 46.78
CA PHE A 13 19.87 27.47 47.35
C PHE A 13 21.20 26.75 47.22
N VAL A 14 21.62 26.09 48.29
CA VAL A 14 22.81 25.21 48.32
C VAL A 14 22.31 23.82 48.68
N ILE A 15 22.57 22.84 47.82
CA ILE A 15 22.12 21.45 48.02
C ILE A 15 23.36 20.59 48.20
N SER A 16 23.40 19.82 49.28
CA SER A 16 24.49 18.90 49.60
C SER A 16 23.93 17.48 49.69
N LEU A 17 24.47 16.59 48.86
CA LEU A 17 24.10 15.18 48.85
C LEU A 17 25.09 14.40 49.72
N LYS A 18 24.60 13.73 50.76
CA LYS A 18 25.41 12.88 51.65
C LYS A 18 25.15 11.40 51.35
N ALA A 19 26.24 10.63 51.38
CA ALA A 19 26.26 9.18 51.29
C ALA A 19 27.54 8.64 51.94
N SER A 20 27.55 7.35 52.29
CA SER A 20 28.73 6.61 52.74
C SER A 20 29.65 6.27 51.59
N ASP A 21 30.91 6.01 51.92
CA ASP A 21 31.93 5.67 50.93
C ASP A 21 31.67 4.29 50.32
N ASP A 22 31.09 3.35 51.10
CA ASP A 22 30.73 2.01 50.64
C ASP A 22 29.62 2.06 49.59
N PHE A 23 28.58 2.86 49.82
CA PHE A 23 27.48 3.06 48.88
C PHE A 23 27.96 3.67 47.56
N LEU A 24 28.81 4.71 47.63
CA LEU A 24 29.35 5.37 46.44
C LEU A 24 30.26 4.43 45.63
N ASN A 25 31.09 3.63 46.30
CA ASN A 25 31.94 2.64 45.63
C ASN A 25 31.10 1.55 44.96
N ALA A 26 30.09 0.99 45.65
CA ALA A 26 29.19 -0.01 45.09
C ALA A 26 28.44 0.51 43.85
N ARG A 27 27.99 1.76 43.89
CA ARG A 27 27.29 2.40 42.77
C ARG A 27 28.17 2.59 41.54
N VAL A 28 29.44 2.96 41.71
CA VAL A 28 30.40 3.08 40.60
C VAL A 28 30.71 1.71 40.00
N MET A 29 30.85 0.66 40.84
CA MET A 29 31.06 -0.71 40.37
C MET A 29 29.88 -1.29 39.59
N ALA A 30 28.66 -0.78 39.82
CA ALA A 30 27.46 -1.23 39.12
C ALA A 30 27.27 -0.59 37.71
N LEU A 31 28.13 0.33 37.30
CA LEU A 31 28.01 1.03 36.01
C LEU A 31 28.46 0.14 34.82
N PRO A 32 27.81 0.24 33.64
CA PRO A 32 28.21 -0.52 32.45
C PRO A 32 29.59 -0.11 31.92
N GLU A 33 30.39 -1.09 31.50
CA GLU A 33 31.74 -0.86 30.94
C GLU A 33 31.77 0.11 29.74
N SER A 34 30.68 0.18 28.97
CA SER A 34 30.53 1.11 27.84
C SER A 34 30.60 2.59 28.24
N GLN A 35 30.23 2.94 29.47
CA GLN A 35 30.31 4.31 30.00
C GLN A 35 31.65 4.57 30.72
N ILE A 36 32.39 3.51 31.06
CA ILE A 36 33.64 3.59 31.83
C ILE A 36 34.86 3.72 30.90
N GLN A 37 34.79 3.17 29.68
CA GLN A 37 35.88 3.26 28.71
C GLN A 37 36.24 4.74 28.42
N ASN A 38 37.52 5.08 28.67
CA ASN A 38 38.12 6.43 28.59
C ASN A 38 37.79 7.40 29.74
N THR A 39 37.17 6.94 30.82
CA THR A 39 36.97 7.75 32.03
C THR A 39 37.90 7.29 33.16
N HIS A 40 38.30 8.20 34.06
CA HIS A 40 39.09 7.85 35.25
C HIS A 40 38.23 7.27 36.40
N TYR A 41 37.11 6.63 36.08
CA TYR A 41 36.23 5.93 37.03
C TYR A 41 36.78 4.52 37.31
N ASP A 42 38.04 4.47 37.75
CA ASP A 42 38.69 3.26 38.25
C ASP A 42 38.46 3.15 39.77
N GLU A 43 38.31 1.93 40.28
CA GLU A 43 38.11 1.63 41.70
C GLU A 43 39.17 2.32 42.60
N LYS A 44 40.46 2.14 42.26
CA LYS A 44 41.57 2.79 42.99
C LYS A 44 41.53 4.31 42.93
N GLY A 45 41.03 4.86 41.82
CA GLY A 45 40.87 6.30 41.61
C GLY A 45 39.73 6.88 42.44
N MET A 46 38.62 6.15 42.56
CA MET A 46 37.47 6.54 43.37
C MET A 46 37.83 6.59 44.86
N ILE A 47 38.48 5.54 45.38
CA ILE A 47 38.92 5.47 46.79
C ILE A 47 39.86 6.63 47.13
N ARG A 48 40.84 6.93 46.25
CA ARG A 48 41.76 8.05 46.46
C ARG A 48 41.02 9.39 46.53
N ARG A 49 40.08 9.65 45.62
CA ARG A 49 39.30 10.89 45.58
C ARG A 49 38.37 11.03 46.77
N LEU A 50 37.74 9.95 47.21
CA LEU A 50 36.89 9.94 48.41
C LEU A 50 37.73 10.28 49.65
N ALA A 51 38.91 9.68 49.80
CA ALA A 51 39.82 9.99 50.89
C ALA A 51 40.27 11.47 50.88
N GLU A 52 40.63 12.00 49.72
CA GLU A 52 40.96 13.44 49.54
C GLU A 52 39.77 14.34 49.88
N PHE A 53 38.56 13.97 49.45
CA PHE A 53 37.33 14.72 49.74
C PHE A 53 37.05 14.75 51.25
N ARG A 54 37.11 13.62 51.95
CA ARG A 54 36.88 13.54 53.40
C ARG A 54 37.96 14.27 54.19
N ALA A 55 39.22 14.22 53.75
CA ALA A 55 40.31 14.95 54.39
C ALA A 55 40.18 16.47 54.25
N ASN A 56 39.66 16.94 53.11
CA ASN A 56 39.48 18.37 52.85
C ASN A 56 38.17 18.95 53.40
N ASN A 57 37.15 18.10 53.64
CA ASN A 57 35.85 18.50 54.18
C ASN A 57 35.70 18.02 55.63
N THR A 58 36.45 18.65 56.54
CA THR A 58 36.35 18.44 58.00
C THR A 58 35.32 19.37 58.63
N GLU A 59 34.88 19.06 59.86
CA GLU A 59 33.90 19.87 60.61
C GLU A 59 34.30 21.35 60.72
N ASP A 60 35.60 21.65 60.79
CA ASP A 60 36.11 23.02 60.89
C ASP A 60 36.39 23.71 59.54
N ASN A 61 36.43 22.97 58.42
CA ASN A 61 36.85 23.50 57.11
C ASN A 61 35.97 22.94 55.98
N SER A 62 34.65 23.11 56.11
CA SER A 62 33.69 22.73 55.09
C SER A 62 33.16 23.96 54.36
N MET A 63 32.99 23.86 53.05
CA MET A 63 32.31 24.91 52.26
C MET A 63 30.88 25.17 52.76
N LEU A 64 30.25 24.20 53.40
CA LEU A 64 28.90 24.36 53.96
C LEU A 64 28.88 25.37 55.11
N ASN A 65 29.90 25.35 55.97
CA ASN A 65 30.00 26.29 57.10
C ASN A 65 30.09 27.74 56.63
N PHE A 66 30.75 27.98 55.49
CA PHE A 66 30.82 29.32 54.88
C PHE A 66 29.43 29.82 54.46
N PHE A 67 28.57 28.95 53.93
CA PHE A 67 27.21 29.35 53.55
C PHE A 67 26.31 29.55 54.78
N ASP A 68 26.48 28.74 55.83
CA ASP A 68 25.82 28.94 57.12
C ASP A 68 26.18 30.29 57.75
N GLU A 69 27.45 30.70 57.68
CA GLU A 69 27.91 32.03 58.15
C GLU A 69 27.27 33.20 57.37
N ILE A 70 26.83 32.97 56.12
CA ILE A 70 26.19 33.96 55.25
C ILE A 70 24.64 33.85 55.32
N GLU A 71 24.12 33.11 56.30
CA GLU A 71 22.69 32.83 56.52
C GLU A 71 22.02 32.00 55.41
N ILE A 72 22.79 31.41 54.49
CA ILE A 72 22.30 30.49 53.45
C ILE A 72 22.43 29.06 53.97
N HIS A 73 21.34 28.53 54.49
CA HIS A 73 21.32 27.19 55.11
C HIS A 73 21.37 26.10 54.04
N PRO A 74 22.39 25.23 54.02
CA PRO A 74 22.49 24.14 53.05
C PRO A 74 21.41 23.07 53.28
N ILE A 75 20.78 22.65 52.20
CA ILE A 75 19.81 21.54 52.18
C ILE A 75 20.61 20.24 52.07
N ILE A 76 20.64 19.47 53.15
CA ILE A 76 21.38 18.21 53.22
C ILE A 76 20.41 17.06 52.95
N ILE A 77 20.66 16.28 51.89
CA ILE A 77 19.85 15.12 51.51
C ILE A 77 20.71 13.87 51.63
N ASN A 78 20.26 12.90 52.43
CA ASN A 78 20.90 11.59 52.51
C ASN A 78 20.38 10.71 51.37
N ILE A 79 21.27 10.17 50.54
CA ILE A 79 20.88 9.34 49.38
C ILE A 79 20.72 7.87 49.78
N GLU A 80 21.16 7.49 50.98
CA GLU A 80 21.15 6.09 51.43
C GLU A 80 19.81 5.64 52.02
N ASP A 81 18.89 6.56 52.25
CA ASP A 81 17.59 6.19 52.80
C ASP A 81 16.81 5.47 51.69
N ASP A 82 16.48 4.19 51.92
CA ASP A 82 15.80 3.32 50.94
C ASP A 82 14.44 3.88 50.46
N ASP A 83 13.83 4.77 51.24
CA ASP A 83 12.56 5.43 50.92
C ASP A 83 12.73 6.63 49.93
N LEU A 84 13.96 7.11 49.69
CA LEU A 84 14.25 8.24 48.81
C LEU A 84 14.61 7.76 47.39
N THR A 85 13.60 7.55 46.55
CA THR A 85 13.82 7.36 45.12
C THR A 85 14.29 8.66 44.45
N LEU A 86 14.95 8.55 43.29
CA LEU A 86 15.43 9.72 42.54
C LEU A 86 14.29 10.69 42.21
N ASP A 87 13.10 10.15 41.90
CA ASP A 87 11.91 10.93 41.61
C ASP A 87 11.42 11.71 42.85
N CYS A 88 11.45 11.10 44.03
CA CYS A 88 11.12 11.78 45.29
C CYS A 88 12.10 12.92 45.62
N ILE A 89 13.39 12.73 45.35
CA ILE A 89 14.40 13.79 45.54
C ILE A 89 14.14 14.94 44.55
N LEU A 90 13.85 14.63 43.29
CA LEU A 90 13.55 15.65 42.29
C LEU A 90 12.25 16.39 42.60
N GLU A 91 11.22 15.70 43.09
CA GLU A 91 9.95 16.31 43.52
C GLU A 91 10.16 17.25 44.71
N TYR A 92 10.90 16.79 45.74
CA TYR A 92 11.27 17.62 46.88
C TYR A 92 12.06 18.86 46.47
N LEU A 93 13.04 18.71 45.58
CA LEU A 93 13.81 19.83 45.05
C LEU A 93 12.96 20.76 44.19
N SER A 94 12.05 20.23 43.36
CA SER A 94 11.14 21.03 42.54
C SER A 94 10.16 21.84 43.37
N THR A 95 9.76 21.34 44.55
CA THR A 95 8.92 22.06 45.49
C THR A 95 9.66 23.24 46.13
N ILE A 96 10.95 23.07 46.41
CA ILE A 96 11.79 24.10 47.05
C ILE A 96 12.26 25.16 46.05
N VAL A 97 12.69 24.72 44.87
CA VAL A 97 13.23 25.58 43.81
C VAL A 97 12.11 26.25 43.00
N GLY A 98 10.95 25.60 42.88
CA GLY A 98 9.79 26.05 42.13
C GLY A 98 9.65 25.38 40.75
N GLU A 99 8.53 25.65 40.08
CA GLU A 99 8.28 25.18 38.71
C GLU A 99 9.38 25.70 37.76
N PRO A 100 9.81 24.89 36.78
CA PRO A 100 10.75 25.33 35.77
C PRO A 100 10.20 26.60 35.10
N ASN A 101 10.86 27.74 35.33
CA ASN A 101 10.62 28.97 34.59
C ASN A 101 11.06 28.74 33.14
N THR A 102 10.20 28.10 32.37
CA THR A 102 10.35 27.99 30.93
C THR A 102 10.04 29.38 30.38
N PHE A 103 11.05 30.05 29.82
CA PHE A 103 10.80 31.22 28.99
C PHE A 103 9.81 30.79 27.90
N GLY A 104 8.56 31.24 27.99
CA GLY A 104 7.55 30.96 26.96
C GLY A 104 8.01 31.49 25.62
N LEU A 105 7.46 30.94 24.53
CA LEU A 105 7.71 31.48 23.20
C LEU A 105 7.36 32.97 23.17
N THR A 106 8.22 33.74 22.51
CA THR A 106 7.92 35.15 22.26
C THR A 106 6.70 35.26 21.33
N PRO A 107 5.92 36.36 21.41
CA PRO A 107 4.76 36.55 20.53
C PRO A 107 5.12 36.49 19.04
N GLU A 108 6.36 36.85 18.69
CA GLU A 108 6.87 36.77 17.31
C GLU A 108 7.09 35.32 16.87
N GLU A 109 7.64 34.46 17.74
CA GLU A 109 7.84 33.04 17.45
C GLU A 109 6.51 32.27 17.34
N GLU A 110 5.49 32.66 18.12
CA GLU A 110 4.15 32.07 18.04
C GLU A 110 3.48 32.37 16.68
N VAL A 111 3.60 33.61 16.19
CA VAL A 111 3.07 34.00 14.88
C VAL A 111 3.78 33.26 13.75
N GLU A 112 5.11 33.11 13.84
CA GLU A 112 5.87 32.38 12.82
C GLU A 112 5.54 30.88 12.82
N LEU A 113 5.37 30.28 14.00
CA LEU A 113 4.95 28.89 14.12
C LEU A 113 3.58 28.66 13.48
N ASN A 114 2.62 29.55 13.73
CA ASN A 114 1.29 29.48 13.12
C ASN A 114 1.35 29.59 11.59
N ARG A 115 2.20 30.48 11.05
CA ARG A 115 2.41 30.59 9.60
C ARG A 115 2.96 29.31 8.98
N LEU A 116 3.98 28.73 9.62
CA LEU A 116 4.58 27.47 9.17
C LEU A 116 3.60 26.30 9.24
N GLN A 117 2.70 26.29 10.23
CA GLN A 117 1.63 25.30 10.34
C GLN A 117 0.61 25.45 9.22
N GLU A 118 0.12 26.67 8.94
CA GLU A 118 -0.80 26.94 7.84
C GLU A 118 -0.19 26.57 6.48
N GLU A 119 1.09 26.87 6.25
CA GLU A 119 1.78 26.49 5.02
C GLU A 119 1.92 24.96 4.90
N ASN A 120 2.27 24.27 5.97
CA ASN A 120 2.34 22.81 6.00
C ASN A 120 0.98 22.16 5.73
N GLU A 121 -0.09 22.71 6.29
CA GLU A 121 -1.44 22.20 6.07
C GLU A 121 -1.84 22.35 4.60
N ARG A 122 -1.59 23.52 3.98
CA ARG A 122 -1.84 23.74 2.55
C ARG A 122 -1.04 22.78 1.66
N LEU A 123 0.23 22.57 1.97
CA LEU A 123 1.08 21.63 1.23
C LEU A 123 0.58 20.18 1.37
N ARG A 124 0.11 19.79 2.56
CA ARG A 124 -0.48 18.46 2.78
C ARG A 124 -1.77 18.28 1.99
N GLU A 125 -2.67 19.27 2.01
CA GLU A 125 -3.91 19.23 1.23
C GLU A 125 -3.65 19.14 -0.28
N GLU A 126 -2.68 19.91 -0.80
CA GLU A 126 -2.31 19.86 -2.22
C GLU A 126 -1.72 18.49 -2.58
N GLN A 127 -0.84 17.96 -1.73
CA GLN A 127 -0.26 16.64 -1.92
C GLN A 127 -1.33 15.53 -1.90
N GLU A 128 -2.32 15.62 -1.01
CA GLU A 128 -3.43 14.67 -0.93
C GLU A 128 -4.31 14.72 -2.18
N LYS A 129 -4.64 15.92 -2.67
CA LYS A 129 -5.39 16.10 -3.93
C LYS A 129 -4.64 15.53 -5.12
N LEU A 130 -3.32 15.72 -5.19
CA LEU A 130 -2.48 15.16 -6.25
C LEU A 130 -2.44 13.63 -6.19
N ARG A 131 -2.33 13.05 -4.99
CA ARG A 131 -2.36 11.59 -4.80
C ARG A 131 -3.70 11.01 -5.20
N ALA A 132 -4.81 11.60 -4.74
CA ALA A 132 -6.15 11.16 -5.10
C ALA A 132 -6.38 11.19 -6.62
N LYS A 133 -5.92 12.26 -7.30
CA LYS A 133 -6.02 12.38 -8.76
C LYS A 133 -5.13 11.36 -9.49
N ALA A 134 -3.94 11.06 -8.97
CA ALA A 134 -3.07 10.03 -9.53
C ALA A 134 -3.71 8.64 -9.41
N GLU A 135 -4.25 8.30 -8.24
CA GLU A 135 -4.94 7.02 -8.01
C GLU A 135 -6.20 6.87 -8.88
N GLU A 136 -6.97 7.95 -9.06
CA GLU A 136 -8.12 7.96 -9.97
C GLU A 136 -7.68 7.70 -11.42
N ASN A 137 -6.62 8.38 -11.89
CA ASN A 137 -6.08 8.16 -13.22
C ASN A 137 -5.55 6.74 -13.41
N GLU A 138 -4.85 6.18 -12.42
CA GLU A 138 -4.35 4.80 -12.45
C GLU A 138 -5.50 3.79 -12.51
N CYS A 139 -6.56 4.00 -11.71
CA CYS A 139 -7.78 3.19 -11.78
C CYS A 139 -8.45 3.29 -13.16
N GLN A 140 -8.52 4.48 -13.76
CA GLN A 140 -9.11 4.68 -15.08
C GLN A 140 -8.30 4.00 -16.19
N ILE A 141 -6.96 4.04 -16.11
CA ILE A 141 -6.08 3.36 -17.06
C ILE A 141 -6.25 1.84 -16.92
N ALA A 142 -6.16 1.30 -15.70
CA ALA A 142 -6.32 -0.13 -15.45
C ALA A 142 -7.71 -0.65 -15.88
N PHE A 143 -8.75 0.16 -15.75
CA PHE A 143 -10.08 -0.17 -16.25
C PHE A 143 -10.13 -0.20 -17.79
N GLN A 144 -9.52 0.78 -18.45
CA GLN A 144 -9.44 0.83 -19.91
C GLN A 144 -8.66 -0.36 -20.48
N ASP A 145 -7.51 -0.69 -19.90
CA ASP A 145 -6.70 -1.84 -20.32
C ASP A 145 -7.50 -3.14 -20.23
N LYS A 146 -8.19 -3.38 -19.11
CA LYS A 146 -9.07 -4.55 -18.96
C LYS A 146 -10.23 -4.56 -19.95
N MET A 147 -10.80 -3.39 -20.24
CA MET A 147 -11.87 -3.27 -21.22
C MET A 147 -11.38 -3.60 -22.63
N GLU A 148 -10.18 -3.15 -23.00
CA GLU A 148 -9.54 -3.49 -24.28
C GLU A 148 -9.28 -4.99 -24.37
N GLU A 149 -8.67 -5.59 -23.34
CA GLU A 149 -8.43 -7.04 -23.27
C GLU A 149 -9.73 -7.84 -23.41
N TRP A 150 -10.81 -7.44 -22.72
CA TRP A 150 -12.12 -8.09 -22.84
C TRP A 150 -12.74 -7.92 -24.21
N THR A 151 -12.59 -6.73 -24.82
CA THR A 151 -13.10 -6.46 -26.16
C THR A 151 -12.38 -7.33 -27.19
N ASP A 152 -11.06 -7.43 -27.11
CA ASP A 152 -10.24 -8.28 -27.98
C ASP A 152 -10.58 -9.76 -27.81
N MET A 153 -10.75 -10.21 -26.58
CA MET A 153 -11.15 -11.58 -26.29
C MET A 153 -12.54 -11.88 -26.85
N LEU A 154 -13.50 -10.98 -26.67
CA LEU A 154 -14.84 -11.10 -27.23
C LEU A 154 -14.83 -11.16 -28.75
N GLN A 155 -14.04 -10.29 -29.42
CA GLN A 155 -13.90 -10.32 -30.88
C GLN A 155 -13.33 -11.65 -31.38
N LYS A 156 -12.35 -12.23 -30.67
CA LYS A 156 -11.82 -13.55 -31.00
C LYS A 156 -12.90 -14.62 -30.90
N TYR A 157 -13.65 -14.65 -29.80
CA TYR A 157 -14.77 -15.59 -29.63
C TYR A 157 -15.84 -15.42 -30.71
N GLN A 158 -16.26 -14.19 -31.03
CA GLN A 158 -17.23 -13.93 -32.09
C GLN A 158 -16.75 -14.45 -33.44
N LYS A 159 -15.46 -14.25 -33.75
CA LYS A 159 -14.86 -14.75 -35.00
C LYS A 159 -14.79 -16.28 -35.03
N GLU A 160 -14.54 -16.92 -33.89
CA GLU A 160 -14.57 -18.38 -33.77
C GLU A 160 -15.99 -18.93 -33.93
N GLU A 161 -16.97 -18.33 -33.27
CA GLU A 161 -18.38 -18.67 -33.42
C GLU A 161 -18.85 -18.51 -34.88
N GLU A 162 -18.44 -17.43 -35.57
CA GLU A 162 -18.76 -17.21 -36.98
C GLU A 162 -18.15 -18.30 -37.87
N LYS A 163 -16.90 -18.72 -37.62
CA LYS A 163 -16.27 -19.83 -38.33
C LYS A 163 -17.03 -21.13 -38.12
N VAL A 164 -17.42 -21.43 -36.88
CA VAL A 164 -18.20 -22.65 -36.56
C VAL A 164 -19.57 -22.60 -37.24
N LEU A 165 -20.24 -21.45 -37.23
CA LEU A 165 -21.53 -21.27 -37.89
C LEU A 165 -21.40 -21.41 -39.42
N THR A 166 -20.34 -20.86 -40.00
CA THR A 166 -20.04 -20.98 -41.43
C THR A 166 -19.77 -22.44 -41.80
N ALA A 167 -18.94 -23.14 -41.03
CA ALA A 167 -18.69 -24.57 -41.23
C ALA A 167 -19.99 -25.39 -41.13
N LYS A 168 -20.88 -25.04 -40.20
CA LYS A 168 -22.20 -25.67 -40.07
C LYS A 168 -23.13 -25.40 -41.24
N ALA A 169 -23.03 -24.22 -41.85
CA ALA A 169 -23.83 -23.82 -43.00
C ALA A 169 -23.28 -24.35 -44.35
N GLU A 170 -22.01 -24.79 -44.39
CA GLU A 170 -21.33 -25.23 -45.60
C GLU A 170 -22.04 -26.39 -46.33
N PRO A 171 -22.55 -27.44 -45.66
CA PRO A 171 -23.24 -28.53 -46.37
C PRO A 171 -24.51 -28.06 -47.05
N LEU A 172 -25.30 -27.21 -46.38
CA LEU A 172 -26.51 -26.64 -46.95
C LEU A 172 -26.16 -25.75 -48.15
N ARG A 173 -25.13 -24.92 -48.03
CA ARG A 173 -24.63 -24.08 -49.13
C ARG A 173 -24.15 -24.92 -50.32
N PHE A 174 -23.39 -25.99 -50.07
CA PHE A 174 -22.93 -26.92 -51.10
C PHE A 174 -24.11 -27.59 -51.80
N TYR A 175 -25.07 -28.09 -51.02
CA TYR A 175 -26.28 -28.72 -51.53
C TYR A 175 -27.10 -27.74 -52.40
N LEU A 176 -27.34 -26.52 -51.92
CA LEU A 176 -28.03 -25.48 -52.69
C LEU A 176 -27.30 -25.15 -53.99
N MET A 177 -25.97 -25.02 -53.94
CA MET A 177 -25.15 -24.69 -55.11
C MET A 177 -25.07 -25.83 -56.13
N ARG A 178 -25.08 -27.08 -55.66
CA ARG A 178 -24.93 -28.26 -56.51
C ARG A 178 -26.25 -28.71 -57.14
N TYR A 179 -27.35 -28.69 -56.39
CA TYR A 179 -28.60 -29.33 -56.79
C TYR A 179 -29.71 -28.31 -57.08
N VAL A 180 -29.87 -27.28 -56.25
CA VAL A 180 -31.02 -26.36 -56.34
C VAL A 180 -30.77 -25.22 -57.32
N PHE A 181 -29.65 -24.49 -57.19
CA PHE A 181 -29.36 -23.32 -58.01
C PHE A 181 -29.25 -23.62 -59.50
N PRO A 182 -28.60 -24.70 -59.97
CA PRO A 182 -28.50 -24.96 -61.41
C PRO A 182 -29.88 -25.14 -62.08
N VAL A 183 -30.82 -25.81 -61.41
CA VAL A 183 -32.18 -26.02 -61.93
C VAL A 183 -32.98 -24.72 -61.86
N LEU A 184 -32.90 -23.99 -60.74
CA LEU A 184 -33.59 -22.72 -60.55
C LEU A 184 -33.12 -21.64 -61.54
N ILE A 185 -31.82 -21.53 -61.78
CA ILE A 185 -31.25 -20.60 -62.75
C ILE A 185 -31.72 -20.93 -64.16
N ARG A 186 -31.74 -22.21 -64.56
CA ARG A 186 -32.30 -22.63 -65.86
C ARG A 186 -33.77 -22.24 -65.96
N GLY A 187 -34.57 -22.54 -64.94
CA GLY A 187 -35.99 -22.16 -64.91
C GLY A 187 -36.19 -20.66 -65.04
N LEU A 188 -35.44 -19.85 -64.28
CA LEU A 188 -35.50 -18.38 -64.36
C LEU A 188 -35.12 -17.86 -65.75
N VAL A 189 -34.09 -18.44 -66.36
CA VAL A 189 -33.68 -18.09 -67.74
C VAL A 189 -34.79 -18.44 -68.74
N GLU A 190 -35.43 -19.60 -68.62
CA GLU A 190 -36.53 -19.98 -69.51
C GLU A 190 -37.78 -19.12 -69.31
N THR A 191 -38.14 -18.79 -68.06
CA THR A 191 -39.22 -17.83 -67.76
C THR A 191 -38.93 -16.46 -68.36
N ALA A 192 -37.68 -15.98 -68.29
CA ALA A 192 -37.28 -14.71 -68.87
C ALA A 192 -37.33 -14.70 -70.41
N LYS A 193 -37.12 -15.85 -71.07
CA LYS A 193 -37.25 -16.02 -72.52
C LYS A 193 -38.70 -16.05 -72.98
N VAL A 194 -39.52 -16.87 -72.32
CA VAL A 194 -40.93 -17.10 -72.69
C VAL A 194 -41.82 -15.90 -72.35
N LYS A 195 -41.46 -15.13 -71.30
CA LYS A 195 -42.23 -14.01 -70.76
C LYS A 195 -43.73 -14.32 -70.64
N PRO A 196 -44.09 -15.39 -69.88
CA PRO A 196 -45.48 -15.75 -69.68
C PRO A 196 -46.22 -14.65 -68.88
N PRO A 197 -47.56 -14.57 -69.00
CA PRO A 197 -48.37 -13.61 -68.24
C PRO A 197 -48.28 -13.84 -66.72
N GLU A 198 -48.08 -15.09 -66.29
CA GLU A 198 -47.83 -15.47 -64.90
C GLU A 198 -46.46 -16.15 -64.74
N PRO A 199 -45.39 -15.38 -64.46
CA PRO A 199 -44.02 -15.91 -64.40
C PRO A 199 -43.78 -16.85 -63.23
N LEU A 200 -44.47 -16.65 -62.10
CA LEU A 200 -44.34 -17.49 -60.92
C LEU A 200 -44.95 -18.88 -61.14
N THR A 201 -46.17 -18.92 -61.69
CA THR A 201 -46.88 -20.17 -62.01
C THR A 201 -46.08 -21.01 -63.00
N PHE A 202 -45.60 -20.39 -64.08
CA PHE A 202 -44.77 -21.06 -65.09
C PHE A 202 -43.44 -21.58 -64.53
N LEU A 203 -42.76 -20.81 -63.67
CA LEU A 203 -41.52 -21.26 -63.03
C LEU A 203 -41.77 -22.44 -62.09
N ALA A 204 -42.86 -22.41 -61.31
CA ALA A 204 -43.21 -23.52 -60.42
C ALA A 204 -43.49 -24.79 -61.22
N GLU A 205 -44.28 -24.72 -62.30
CA GLU A 205 -44.51 -25.84 -63.21
C GLU A 205 -43.20 -26.39 -63.81
N PHE A 206 -42.29 -25.51 -64.23
CA PHE A 206 -40.98 -25.89 -64.74
C PHE A 206 -40.15 -26.65 -63.69
N LEU A 207 -40.12 -26.17 -62.44
CA LEU A 207 -39.40 -26.80 -61.35
C LEU A 207 -40.00 -28.16 -60.96
N PHE A 208 -41.32 -28.28 -60.92
CA PHE A 208 -42.00 -29.56 -60.67
C PHE A 208 -41.77 -30.58 -61.80
N LYS A 209 -41.65 -30.12 -63.04
CA LYS A 209 -41.32 -31.00 -64.18
C LYS A 209 -39.90 -31.53 -64.11
N GLU A 210 -38.94 -30.70 -63.71
CA GLU A 210 -37.53 -31.11 -63.54
C GLU A 210 -37.31 -31.98 -62.29
N ASN A 211 -38.21 -31.93 -61.31
CA ASN A 211 -38.17 -32.74 -60.09
C ASN A 211 -39.54 -33.33 -59.72
N PRO A 212 -39.98 -34.39 -60.44
CA PRO A 212 -41.33 -34.95 -60.31
C PRO A 212 -41.57 -35.73 -59.00
N GLU A 213 -40.53 -36.19 -58.31
CA GLU A 213 -40.67 -36.90 -57.03
C GLU A 213 -40.70 -35.97 -55.82
N GLY A 214 -40.23 -34.71 -55.94
CA GLY A 214 -40.20 -33.74 -54.84
C GLY A 214 -39.26 -34.08 -53.68
N LYS A 215 -38.53 -35.20 -53.75
CA LYS A 215 -37.68 -35.73 -52.67
C LYS A 215 -36.24 -35.25 -52.69
N MET A 216 -35.84 -34.48 -53.70
CA MET A 216 -34.50 -33.88 -53.74
C MET A 216 -34.17 -33.12 -52.45
N PHE A 217 -35.17 -32.50 -51.81
CA PHE A 217 -34.99 -31.64 -50.63
C PHE A 217 -34.63 -32.38 -49.33
N ASP A 218 -34.55 -33.71 -49.33
CA ASP A 218 -34.11 -34.50 -48.18
C ASP A 218 -32.66 -35.01 -48.39
N PRO A 219 -31.67 -34.49 -47.64
CA PRO A 219 -30.27 -34.91 -47.74
C PRO A 219 -30.02 -36.41 -47.55
N SER A 220 -30.95 -37.12 -46.89
CA SER A 220 -30.87 -38.56 -46.64
C SER A 220 -31.25 -39.45 -47.83
N TYR A 221 -31.81 -38.88 -48.91
CA TYR A 221 -32.43 -39.68 -49.98
C TYR A 221 -31.45 -40.12 -51.09
N THR A 222 -30.20 -39.66 -51.07
CA THR A 222 -29.17 -40.05 -52.06
C THR A 222 -28.01 -40.71 -51.34
N GLU A 223 -27.46 -41.83 -51.82
CA GLU A 223 -26.27 -42.50 -51.22
C GLU A 223 -25.08 -41.53 -51.09
N ASP A 224 -24.91 -40.65 -52.09
CA ASP A 224 -23.93 -39.57 -52.07
C ASP A 224 -24.23 -38.51 -50.98
N GLY A 225 -25.50 -38.32 -50.63
CA GLY A 225 -25.94 -37.40 -49.58
C GLY A 225 -25.71 -37.94 -48.17
N GLU A 226 -26.02 -39.23 -47.95
CA GLU A 226 -25.74 -39.92 -46.68
C GLU A 226 -24.24 -39.98 -46.39
N THR A 227 -23.42 -40.29 -47.39
CA THR A 227 -21.95 -40.32 -47.24
C THR A 227 -21.37 -38.94 -46.95
N LEU A 228 -21.91 -37.88 -47.56
CA LEU A 228 -21.52 -36.49 -47.26
C LEU A 228 -21.93 -36.07 -45.84
N LEU A 229 -23.12 -36.49 -45.37
CA LEU A 229 -23.56 -36.23 -43.99
C LEU A 229 -22.64 -36.90 -42.96
N VAL A 230 -22.28 -38.16 -43.17
CA VAL A 230 -21.38 -38.91 -42.27
C VAL A 230 -19.97 -38.29 -42.24
N GLN A 231 -19.42 -37.93 -43.41
CA GLN A 231 -18.13 -37.23 -43.49
C GLN A 231 -18.17 -35.88 -42.76
N TYR A 232 -19.30 -35.19 -42.84
CA TYR A 232 -19.52 -33.92 -42.18
C TYR A 232 -19.65 -34.05 -40.65
N GLU A 233 -20.44 -35.00 -40.15
CA GLU A 233 -20.54 -35.29 -38.72
C GLU A 233 -19.16 -35.60 -38.13
N THR A 234 -18.37 -36.41 -38.85
CA THR A 234 -16.99 -36.74 -38.46
C THR A 234 -16.06 -35.52 -38.47
N ASN A 235 -16.17 -34.64 -39.46
CA ASN A 235 -15.37 -33.41 -39.52
C ASN A 235 -15.77 -32.39 -38.45
N ILE A 236 -17.06 -32.26 -38.14
CA ILE A 236 -17.52 -31.39 -37.05
C ILE A 236 -17.05 -31.92 -35.70
N GLU A 237 -17.14 -33.23 -35.46
CA GLU A 237 -16.61 -33.83 -34.24
C GLU A 237 -15.10 -33.60 -34.10
N GLY A 238 -14.33 -33.73 -35.20
CA GLY A 238 -12.90 -33.43 -35.22
C GLY A 238 -12.57 -31.98 -34.88
N VAL A 239 -13.26 -31.02 -35.51
CA VAL A 239 -13.04 -29.58 -35.26
C VAL A 239 -13.50 -29.17 -33.85
N MET A 240 -14.53 -29.81 -33.30
CA MET A 240 -14.98 -29.57 -31.93
C MET A 240 -14.00 -30.12 -30.90
N LEU A 241 -13.34 -31.26 -31.17
CA LEU A 241 -12.35 -31.87 -30.28
C LEU A 241 -11.00 -31.12 -30.28
N GLU A 242 -10.57 -30.58 -31.41
CA GLU A 242 -9.33 -29.78 -31.50
C GLU A 242 -9.41 -28.41 -30.80
N ASN A 243 -10.62 -27.89 -30.56
CA ASN A 243 -10.85 -26.57 -29.96
C ASN A 243 -11.26 -26.62 -28.48
N ILE A 244 -11.21 -27.79 -27.83
CA ILE A 244 -11.33 -27.87 -26.37
C ILE A 244 -9.94 -27.55 -25.80
N PRO A 245 -9.77 -26.46 -25.04
CA PRO A 245 -8.51 -26.24 -24.33
C PRO A 245 -8.33 -27.39 -23.33
N ASP A 246 -7.17 -28.04 -23.35
CA ASP A 246 -6.78 -28.97 -22.27
C ASP A 246 -7.01 -28.25 -20.92
N ALA A 247 -7.90 -28.84 -20.11
CA ALA A 247 -8.23 -28.38 -18.77
C ALA A 247 -7.09 -28.68 -17.78
#